data_AF-A0A5C6LLT1-F1
#
_entry.id   AF-A0A5C6LLT1-F1
#
_cell.length_a   1.000
_cell.length_b   1.000
_cell.length_c   1.000
_cell.angle_alpha   90.00
_cell.angle_beta   90.00
_cell.angle_gamma   90.00
#
_symmetry.space_group_name_H-M   'P 1'
#
loop_
_entity.id
_entity.type
_entity.pdbx_description
1 polymer ?
#
loop_
_entity_poly.entity_id
_entity_poly.type
_entity_poly.pdbx_seq_one_letter_code
_entity_poly.pdbx_strand_id
1 'polypeptide(L)'
;MKLHFYKSAALLGALCLPLCLSAQQTPQDTGHVVSKEDAHEIIGKISRQLEEGYPFPEISRKYIATLKSQESKKAYQDLTPAKLARKITSDLRETHKDVHLTIFHSKDYYEQLTRSFSNTRTPEDDRLELERKRQNNYGFDAVELNKKTSTAYIKISGGFHGDQEAFEMAANAMNMAAYSKNIIIDIRDNGGGTGMMGRFLAGYFFNAGDERYYLHGYHKDRTKDIQEWTYPFVPGKRMPDSKVYTR
;
A
#
# COMPACT_ATOMS: atom_id res chain seq x y z
N MET A 1 -16.24 17.93 10.52
CA MET A 1 -17.12 18.20 11.68
C MET A 1 -16.22 18.32 12.91
N LYS A 2 -16.17 19.50 13.54
CA LYS A 2 -15.33 19.79 14.71
C LYS A 2 -15.76 18.94 15.91
N LEU A 3 -14.81 18.28 16.58
CA LEU A 3 -14.96 17.89 17.99
C LEU A 3 -13.64 18.13 18.71
N HIS A 4 -13.69 19.00 19.72
CA HIS A 4 -12.65 19.18 20.74
C HIS A 4 -12.95 18.32 21.97
N PHE A 5 -11.88 18.00 22.71
CA PHE A 5 -11.75 17.27 23.98
C PHE A 5 -11.79 15.72 23.90
N TYR A 6 -10.68 15.07 24.26
CA TYR A 6 -10.49 14.40 25.57
C TYR A 6 -9.05 13.88 25.76
N LYS A 7 -8.71 13.66 27.04
CA LYS A 7 -7.42 13.27 27.62
C LYS A 7 -6.90 11.91 27.13
N SER A 8 -5.58 11.74 27.26
CA SER A 8 -4.73 10.58 26.97
C SER A 8 -5.44 9.21 26.99
N ALA A 9 -5.79 8.69 25.81
CA ALA A 9 -6.08 7.28 25.60
C ALA A 9 -5.50 6.88 24.23
N ALA A 10 -4.54 5.96 24.24
CA ALA A 10 -3.84 5.48 23.06
C ALA A 10 -4.85 4.87 22.05
N LEU A 11 -4.81 5.35 20.81
CA LEU A 11 -5.53 4.74 19.69
C LEU A 11 -4.60 3.76 18.97
N LEU A 12 -5.00 2.49 18.88
CA LEU A 12 -4.43 1.55 17.92
C LEU A 12 -5.03 1.80 16.52
N GLY A 13 -4.15 1.97 15.55
CA GLY A 13 -4.50 2.04 14.12
C GLY A 13 -4.11 0.74 13.42
N ALA A 14 -4.93 0.33 12.45
CA ALA A 14 -4.60 -0.72 11.49
C ALA A 14 -4.00 -0.07 10.24
N LEU A 15 -2.84 -0.55 9.79
CA LEU A 15 -2.20 -0.03 8.57
C LEU A 15 -1.66 -1.17 7.71
N CYS A 16 -2.03 -1.17 6.43
CA CYS A 16 -1.34 -1.90 5.37
C CYS A 16 -0.08 -1.12 4.96
N LEU A 17 1.11 -1.70 5.10
CA LEU A 17 2.36 -1.16 4.55
C LEU A 17 3.20 -2.28 3.91
N PRO A 18 3.97 -1.96 2.85
CA PRO A 18 4.88 -2.87 2.18
C PRO A 18 6.16 -3.09 3.02
N LEU A 19 6.86 -4.19 2.73
CA LEU A 19 8.08 -4.63 3.39
C LEU A 19 9.23 -3.62 3.23
N CYS A 20 9.49 -2.83 4.26
CA CYS A 20 10.81 -2.23 4.50
C CYS A 20 11.52 -3.02 5.59
N LEU A 21 12.65 -3.64 5.24
CA LEU A 21 13.54 -4.31 6.19
C LEU A 21 14.32 -3.25 6.99
N SER A 22 13.68 -2.68 8.01
CA SER A 22 14.38 -1.94 9.07
C SER A 22 14.74 -2.92 10.18
N ALA A 23 16.01 -2.92 10.60
CA ALA A 23 16.45 -3.61 11.81
C ALA A 23 15.63 -3.09 13.00
N GLN A 24 14.67 -3.88 13.46
CA GLN A 24 13.84 -3.53 14.61
C GLN A 24 14.71 -3.61 15.87
N GLN A 25 15.03 -2.45 16.43
CA GLN A 25 15.40 -2.39 17.84
C GLN A 25 14.18 -2.88 18.63
N THR A 26 14.33 -4.01 19.32
CA THR A 26 13.32 -4.52 20.24
C THR A 26 13.01 -3.44 21.28
N PRO A 27 11.77 -2.95 21.37
CA PRO A 27 11.40 -1.97 22.38
C PRO A 27 11.66 -2.55 23.77
N GLN A 28 12.29 -1.76 24.62
CA GLN A 28 12.54 -2.09 26.02
C GLN A 28 11.19 -2.31 26.71
N ASP A 29 10.91 -3.55 27.12
CA ASP A 29 9.66 -3.98 27.77
C ASP A 29 9.63 -3.33 29.16
N THR A 30 8.87 -2.24 29.34
CA THR A 30 8.87 -1.42 30.57
C THR A 30 8.25 -2.12 31.79
N GLY A 31 7.97 -3.43 31.70
CA GLY A 31 7.28 -4.21 32.74
C GLY A 31 5.83 -3.78 32.99
N HIS A 32 5.37 -2.70 32.35
CA HIS A 32 4.00 -2.23 32.46
C HIS A 32 3.07 -3.14 31.67
N VAL A 33 2.06 -3.62 32.37
CA VAL A 33 1.02 -4.51 31.87
C VAL A 33 -0.22 -3.67 31.55
N VAL A 34 -0.87 -3.99 30.44
CA VAL A 34 -2.14 -3.37 30.05
C VAL A 34 -3.21 -3.79 31.05
N SER A 35 -3.95 -2.81 31.61
CA SER A 35 -5.03 -3.09 32.55
C SER A 35 -6.17 -3.88 31.87
N LYS A 36 -7.05 -4.47 32.66
CA LYS A 36 -8.18 -5.25 32.12
C LYS A 36 -9.16 -4.35 31.39
N GLU A 37 -9.38 -3.16 31.94
CA GLU A 37 -10.22 -2.11 31.40
C GLU A 37 -9.65 -1.59 30.07
N ASP A 38 -8.34 -1.33 30.01
CA ASP A 38 -7.67 -0.89 28.79
C ASP A 38 -7.68 -1.98 27.71
N ALA A 39 -7.44 -3.25 28.09
CA ALA A 39 -7.50 -4.38 27.17
C ALA A 39 -8.91 -4.50 26.57
N HIS A 40 -9.95 -4.34 27.40
CA HIS A 40 -11.34 -4.35 26.94
C HIS A 40 -11.63 -3.21 25.96
N GLU A 41 -11.20 -1.99 26.28
CA GLU A 41 -11.37 -0.84 25.41
C GLU A 41 -10.64 -1.03 24.06
N ILE A 42 -9.41 -1.56 24.09
CA ILE A 42 -8.61 -1.87 22.89
C ILE A 42 -9.34 -2.87 22.00
N ILE A 43 -9.81 -3.99 22.57
CA ILE A 43 -10.54 -5.03 21.82
C ILE A 43 -11.84 -4.46 21.23
N GLY A 44 -12.56 -3.62 21.99
CA GLY A 44 -13.74 -2.92 21.50
C GLY A 44 -13.45 -2.00 20.31
N LYS A 45 -12.38 -1.21 20.38
CA LYS A 45 -11.95 -0.32 19.28
C LYS A 45 -11.53 -1.10 18.04
N ILE A 46 -10.72 -2.13 18.19
CA ILE A 46 -10.28 -2.99 17.07
C ILE A 46 -11.50 -3.66 16.42
N SER A 47 -12.42 -4.19 17.23
CA SER A 47 -13.64 -4.83 16.72
C SER A 47 -14.48 -3.87 15.88
N ARG A 48 -14.65 -2.62 16.34
CA ARG A 48 -15.36 -1.58 15.58
C ARG A 48 -14.65 -1.23 14.27
N GLN A 49 -13.33 -1.06 14.30
CA GLN A 49 -12.54 -0.77 13.10
C GLN A 49 -12.63 -1.91 12.07
N LEU A 50 -12.63 -3.17 12.51
CA LEU A 50 -12.85 -4.32 11.64
C LEU A 50 -14.28 -4.32 11.07
N GLU A 51 -15.27 -4.02 11.90
CA GLU A 51 -16.69 -3.95 11.50
C GLU A 51 -16.95 -2.84 10.50
N GLU A 52 -16.29 -1.70 10.61
CA GLU A 52 -16.47 -0.55 9.71
C GLU A 52 -15.58 -0.67 8.47
N GLY A 53 -14.31 -1.00 8.63
CA GLY A 53 -13.28 -0.85 7.60
C GLY A 53 -12.89 -2.12 6.85
N TYR A 54 -13.05 -3.32 7.44
CA TYR A 54 -12.55 -4.54 6.78
C TYR A 54 -13.42 -4.89 5.55
N PRO A 55 -12.82 -5.16 4.38
CA PRO A 55 -13.55 -5.27 3.12
C PRO A 55 -14.44 -6.51 3.04
N PHE A 56 -14.20 -7.55 3.83
CA PHE A 56 -14.96 -8.81 3.80
C PHE A 56 -15.82 -8.96 5.07
N PRO A 57 -17.13 -8.60 5.04
CA PRO A 57 -17.97 -8.58 6.24
C PRO A 57 -18.04 -9.91 6.99
N GLU A 58 -18.07 -11.02 6.27
CA GLU A 58 -18.08 -12.38 6.81
C GLU A 58 -16.80 -12.74 7.54
N ILE A 59 -15.64 -12.30 7.04
CA ILE A 59 -14.35 -12.50 7.70
C ILE A 59 -14.25 -11.56 8.92
N SER A 60 -14.69 -10.30 8.78
CA SER A 60 -14.75 -9.34 9.88
C SER A 60 -15.57 -9.87 11.06
N ARG A 61 -16.75 -10.46 10.80
CA ARG A 61 -17.56 -11.11 11.86
C ARG A 61 -16.82 -12.24 12.56
N LYS A 62 -16.05 -13.06 11.82
CA LYS A 62 -15.24 -14.13 12.42
C LYS A 62 -14.14 -13.55 13.31
N TYR A 63 -13.44 -12.52 12.87
CA TYR A 63 -12.44 -11.84 13.69
C TYR A 63 -13.03 -11.31 14.99
N ILE A 64 -14.13 -10.57 14.92
CA ILE A 64 -14.80 -10.00 16.10
C ILE A 64 -15.24 -11.11 17.06
N ALA A 65 -15.77 -12.23 16.55
CA ALA A 65 -16.14 -13.37 17.37
C ALA A 65 -14.94 -14.00 18.07
N THR A 66 -13.81 -14.18 17.37
CA THR A 66 -12.56 -14.67 17.96
C THR A 66 -12.06 -13.73 19.06
N LEU A 67 -12.00 -12.42 18.80
CA LEU A 67 -11.54 -11.45 19.79
C LEU A 67 -12.39 -11.50 21.06
N LYS A 68 -13.72 -11.50 20.94
CA LYS A 68 -14.65 -11.62 22.09
C LYS A 68 -14.49 -12.95 22.83
N SER A 69 -14.29 -14.06 22.11
CA SER A 69 -14.09 -15.39 22.72
C SER A 69 -12.76 -15.47 23.49
N GLN A 70 -11.70 -14.88 22.97
CA GLN A 70 -10.38 -14.89 23.62
C GLN A 70 -10.37 -13.94 24.82
N GLU A 71 -11.05 -12.80 24.71
CA GLU A 71 -11.26 -11.87 25.81
C GLU A 71 -12.03 -12.51 26.98
N SER A 72 -13.12 -13.25 26.72
CA SER A 72 -13.89 -13.92 27.78
C SER A 72 -13.10 -15.01 28.49
N LYS A 73 -12.13 -15.63 27.79
CA LYS A 73 -11.13 -16.55 28.36
C LYS A 73 -9.99 -15.83 29.08
N LYS A 74 -10.04 -14.51 29.20
CA LYS A 74 -9.01 -13.65 29.81
C LYS A 74 -7.65 -13.73 29.10
N ALA A 75 -7.61 -14.15 27.84
CA ALA A 75 -6.37 -14.40 27.10
C ALA A 75 -5.58 -13.13 26.74
N TYR A 76 -6.15 -11.96 26.98
CA TYR A 76 -5.55 -10.64 26.74
C TYR A 76 -5.19 -9.88 28.03
N GLN A 77 -5.41 -10.49 29.20
CA GLN A 77 -5.06 -9.89 30.49
C GLN A 77 -3.59 -10.12 30.82
N ASP A 78 -3.03 -9.25 31.65
CA ASP A 78 -1.68 -9.39 32.20
C ASP A 78 -0.54 -9.42 31.15
N LEU A 79 -0.82 -8.86 29.95
CA LEU A 79 0.13 -8.75 28.86
C LEU A 79 0.72 -7.33 28.79
N THR A 80 2.01 -7.23 28.50
CA THR A 80 2.61 -5.94 28.11
C THR A 80 2.06 -5.52 26.73
N PRO A 81 2.03 -4.21 26.39
CA PRO A 81 1.42 -3.74 25.15
C PRO A 81 1.92 -4.45 23.89
N ALA A 82 3.23 -4.74 23.82
CA ALA A 82 3.82 -5.45 22.70
C ALA A 82 3.38 -6.93 22.64
N LYS A 83 3.24 -7.59 23.80
CA LYS A 83 2.74 -8.98 23.88
C LYS A 83 1.26 -9.04 23.51
N LEU A 84 0.46 -8.08 23.97
CA LEU A 84 -0.97 -7.98 23.61
C LEU A 84 -1.15 -7.83 22.09
N ALA A 85 -0.43 -6.91 21.46
CA ALA A 85 -0.51 -6.68 20.02
C ALA A 85 -0.13 -7.92 19.20
N ARG A 86 0.94 -8.64 19.59
CA ARG A 86 1.34 -9.91 18.97
C ARG A 86 0.28 -11.01 19.17
N LYS A 87 -0.26 -11.13 20.38
CA LYS A 87 -1.33 -12.10 20.72
C LYS A 87 -2.57 -11.87 19.85
N ILE A 88 -3.05 -10.63 19.77
CA ILE A 88 -4.20 -10.26 18.91
C ILE A 88 -3.89 -10.59 17.45
N THR A 89 -2.72 -10.23 16.95
CA THR A 89 -2.32 -10.55 15.56
C THR A 89 -2.32 -12.06 15.30
N SER A 90 -1.82 -12.88 16.24
CA SER A 90 -1.84 -14.34 16.11
C SER A 90 -3.28 -14.86 16.03
N ASP A 91 -4.13 -14.46 16.98
CA ASP A 91 -5.52 -14.92 17.06
C ASP A 91 -6.32 -14.52 15.79
N LEU A 92 -6.05 -13.33 15.23
CA LEU A 92 -6.60 -12.91 13.93
C LEU A 92 -6.05 -13.77 12.77
N ARG A 93 -4.74 -13.98 12.67
CA ARG A 93 -4.14 -14.79 11.59
C ARG A 93 -4.57 -16.26 11.61
N GLU A 94 -4.80 -16.82 12.80
CA GLU A 94 -5.37 -18.15 12.99
C GLU A 94 -6.83 -18.23 12.50
N THR A 95 -7.58 -17.14 12.63
CA THR A 95 -8.98 -17.05 12.14
C THR A 95 -9.04 -16.97 10.62
N HIS A 96 -8.18 -16.14 10.01
CA HIS A 96 -8.04 -16.02 8.57
C HIS A 96 -6.64 -15.49 8.22
N LYS A 97 -5.98 -16.15 7.26
CA LYS A 97 -4.57 -15.95 6.89
C LYS A 97 -4.33 -14.66 6.09
N ASP A 98 -4.77 -13.53 6.63
CA ASP A 98 -4.49 -12.22 6.08
C ASP A 98 -3.18 -11.67 6.66
N VAL A 99 -2.17 -11.54 5.79
CA VAL A 99 -0.85 -11.02 6.18
C VAL A 99 -0.83 -9.49 6.28
N HIS A 100 -1.83 -8.82 5.69
CA HIS A 100 -1.91 -7.36 5.65
C HIS A 100 -2.55 -6.78 6.92
N LEU A 101 -3.30 -7.59 7.66
CA LEU A 101 -3.88 -7.21 8.95
C LEU A 101 -2.90 -7.53 10.09
N THR A 102 -2.25 -6.51 10.64
CA THR A 102 -1.32 -6.65 11.77
C THR A 102 -1.60 -5.60 12.84
N ILE A 103 -1.64 -6.04 14.09
CA ILE A 103 -1.73 -5.16 15.26
C ILE A 103 -0.34 -5.06 15.88
N PHE A 104 0.15 -3.83 16.05
CA PHE A 104 1.45 -3.57 16.67
C PHE A 104 1.36 -2.40 17.66
N HIS A 105 2.28 -2.39 18.61
CA HIS A 105 2.46 -1.29 19.55
C HIS A 105 3.75 -0.56 19.22
N SER A 106 3.67 0.72 18.87
CA SER A 106 4.83 1.57 18.64
C SER A 106 4.51 3.01 19.02
N LYS A 107 5.20 3.51 20.07
CA LYS A 107 5.08 4.90 20.52
C LYS A 107 5.59 5.86 19.45
N ASP A 108 6.76 5.59 18.90
CA ASP A 108 7.36 6.43 17.86
C ASP A 108 6.48 6.52 16.62
N TYR A 109 5.88 5.40 16.22
CA TYR A 109 4.93 5.38 15.10
C TYR A 109 3.68 6.20 15.41
N TYR A 110 3.12 6.06 16.62
CA TYR A 110 1.95 6.84 17.05
C TYR A 110 2.26 8.34 17.06
N GLU A 111 3.42 8.75 17.60
CA GLU A 111 3.84 10.14 17.62
C GLU A 111 4.10 10.69 16.21
N GLN A 112 4.72 9.90 15.33
CA GLN A 112 4.89 10.30 13.93
C GLN A 112 3.54 10.49 13.25
N LEU A 113 2.62 9.52 13.39
CA LEU A 113 1.29 9.57 12.81
C LEU A 113 0.49 10.79 13.30
N THR A 114 0.51 11.05 14.60
CA THR A 114 -0.19 12.20 15.20
C THR A 114 0.45 13.55 14.89
N ARG A 115 1.79 13.60 14.71
CA ARG A 115 2.48 14.78 14.15
C ARG A 115 2.05 15.01 12.69
N SER A 116 1.97 13.95 11.88
CA SER A 116 1.51 14.04 10.48
C SER A 116 0.05 14.51 10.35
N PHE A 117 -0.82 14.22 11.31
CA PHE A 117 -2.18 14.77 11.35
C PHE A 117 -2.24 16.26 11.69
N SER A 118 -1.17 16.85 12.22
CA SER A 118 -1.01 18.30 12.40
C SER A 118 -0.31 19.00 11.22
N ASN A 119 0.11 18.24 10.20
CA ASN A 119 0.95 18.73 9.11
C ASN A 119 0.08 19.54 8.13
N THR A 120 0.06 20.86 8.32
CA THR A 120 -0.44 21.82 7.32
C THR A 120 0.55 21.85 6.16
N ARG A 121 0.44 20.86 5.26
CA ARG A 121 1.21 20.81 4.02
C ARG A 121 1.16 22.17 3.34
N THR A 122 2.32 22.76 3.11
CA THR A 122 2.44 24.13 2.58
C THR A 122 2.60 24.11 1.07
N PRO A 123 2.30 25.22 0.38
CA PRO A 123 2.62 25.35 -1.05
C PRO A 123 4.11 25.15 -1.37
N GLU A 124 5.00 25.47 -0.44
CA GLU A 124 6.44 25.22 -0.59
C GLU A 124 6.78 23.72 -0.53
N ASP A 125 6.12 22.94 0.32
CA ASP A 125 6.29 21.49 0.36
C ASP A 125 5.87 20.85 -0.97
N ASP A 126 4.76 21.30 -1.54
CA ASP A 126 4.28 20.84 -2.85
C ASP A 126 5.26 21.18 -3.97
N ARG A 127 5.81 22.41 -3.95
CA ARG A 127 6.84 22.85 -4.90
C ARG A 127 8.10 21.99 -4.83
N LEU A 128 8.61 21.75 -3.62
CA LEU A 128 9.80 20.92 -3.41
C LEU A 128 9.57 19.45 -3.81
N GLU A 129 8.38 18.90 -3.56
CA GLU A 129 8.04 17.56 -4.02
C GLU A 129 8.01 17.49 -5.56
N LEU A 130 7.38 18.47 -6.22
CA LEU A 130 7.34 18.55 -7.68
C LEU A 130 8.76 18.68 -8.28
N GLU A 131 9.60 19.55 -7.71
CA GLU A 131 10.99 19.71 -8.15
C GLU A 131 11.78 18.40 -8.02
N ARG A 132 11.60 17.64 -6.92
CA ARG A 132 12.23 16.33 -6.76
C ARG A 132 11.76 15.31 -7.80
N LYS A 133 10.47 15.27 -8.11
CA LYS A 133 9.92 14.40 -9.17
C LYS A 133 10.48 14.76 -10.55
N ARG A 134 10.61 16.03 -10.86
CA ARG A 134 11.22 16.45 -12.13
C ARG A 134 12.71 16.12 -12.19
N GLN A 135 13.45 16.38 -11.12
CA GLN A 135 14.89 16.07 -11.03
C GLN A 135 15.20 14.59 -11.18
N ASN A 136 14.28 13.70 -10.77
CA ASN A 136 14.43 12.25 -10.91
C ASN A 136 13.68 11.68 -12.13
N ASN A 137 13.22 12.51 -13.06
CA ASN A 137 12.43 12.09 -14.23
C ASN A 137 11.23 11.20 -13.88
N TYR A 138 10.58 11.47 -12.74
CA TYR A 138 9.48 10.66 -12.21
C TYR A 138 9.86 9.19 -11.98
N GLY A 139 11.14 8.92 -11.75
CA GLY A 139 11.69 7.59 -11.54
C GLY A 139 12.16 6.86 -12.79
N PHE A 140 11.97 7.41 -13.98
CA PHE A 140 12.46 6.83 -15.23
C PHE A 140 13.95 7.15 -15.42
N ASP A 141 14.81 6.23 -15.00
CA ASP A 141 16.26 6.46 -14.96
C ASP A 141 16.90 6.36 -16.34
N ALA A 142 16.50 5.36 -17.13
CA ALA A 142 17.14 5.05 -18.40
C ALA A 142 16.27 4.21 -19.34
N VAL A 143 16.49 4.39 -20.65
CA VAL A 143 16.09 3.46 -21.70
C VAL A 143 17.31 3.08 -22.54
N GLU A 144 17.70 1.82 -22.49
CA GLU A 144 18.86 1.28 -23.19
C GLU A 144 18.43 0.31 -24.28
N LEU A 145 18.94 0.52 -25.51
CA LEU A 145 18.58 -0.30 -26.67
C LEU A 145 19.73 -1.20 -27.09
N ASN A 146 19.54 -2.51 -26.95
CA ASN A 146 20.44 -3.52 -27.50
C ASN A 146 19.95 -3.97 -28.89
N LYS A 147 20.62 -3.46 -29.93
CA LYS A 147 20.30 -3.78 -31.33
C LYS A 147 20.57 -5.24 -31.70
N LYS A 148 21.54 -5.91 -31.06
CA LYS A 148 21.90 -7.30 -31.37
C LYS A 148 20.80 -8.28 -30.95
N THR A 149 20.18 -8.02 -29.81
CA THR A 149 19.10 -8.85 -29.26
C THR A 149 17.70 -8.28 -29.53
N SER A 150 17.62 -7.07 -30.12
CA SER A 150 16.39 -6.30 -30.25
C SER A 150 15.68 -6.17 -28.89
N THR A 151 16.44 -5.71 -27.89
CA THR A 151 15.97 -5.56 -26.52
C THR A 151 15.98 -4.09 -26.10
N ALA A 152 14.86 -3.58 -25.61
CA ALA A 152 14.82 -2.36 -24.82
C ALA A 152 14.87 -2.73 -23.34
N TYR A 153 15.74 -2.09 -22.58
CA TYR A 153 15.79 -2.15 -21.13
C TYR A 153 15.38 -0.80 -20.58
N ILE A 154 14.31 -0.77 -19.79
CA ILE A 154 13.73 0.43 -19.18
C ILE A 154 13.93 0.30 -17.67
N LYS A 155 14.74 1.18 -17.08
CA LYS A 155 14.94 1.22 -15.63
C LYS A 155 14.01 2.25 -15.00
N ILE A 156 13.18 1.80 -14.05
CA ILE A 156 12.26 2.66 -13.32
C ILE A 156 12.48 2.47 -11.81
N SER A 157 13.38 3.24 -11.20
CA SER A 157 13.68 3.13 -9.76
C SER A 157 12.79 4.02 -8.88
N GLY A 158 12.27 5.13 -9.40
CA GLY A 158 11.37 6.01 -8.65
C GLY A 158 9.93 5.51 -8.62
N GLY A 159 9.16 5.97 -7.64
CA GLY A 159 7.78 5.53 -7.44
C GLY A 159 6.86 5.85 -8.62
N PHE A 160 5.77 5.08 -8.74
CA PHE A 160 4.73 5.29 -9.73
C PHE A 160 3.85 6.48 -9.34
N HIS A 161 3.97 7.58 -10.08
CA HIS A 161 3.18 8.78 -9.91
C HIS A 161 2.03 8.85 -10.92
N GLY A 162 0.95 9.53 -10.52
CA GLY A 162 -0.32 9.59 -11.27
C GLY A 162 -0.62 10.97 -11.86
N ASP A 163 0.37 11.85 -11.91
CA ASP A 163 0.26 13.17 -12.51
C ASP A 163 0.67 13.14 -14.00
N GLN A 164 0.31 14.20 -14.72
CA GLN A 164 0.45 14.25 -16.18
C GLN A 164 1.90 14.06 -16.64
N GLU A 165 2.86 14.74 -16.00
CA GLU A 165 4.28 14.67 -16.36
C GLU A 165 4.84 13.24 -16.17
N ALA A 166 4.38 12.52 -15.14
CA ALA A 166 4.73 11.10 -14.97
C ALA A 166 4.25 10.24 -16.15
N PHE A 167 3.03 10.43 -16.63
CA PHE A 167 2.50 9.70 -17.79
C PHE A 167 3.21 10.07 -19.10
N GLU A 168 3.60 11.33 -19.25
CA GLU A 168 4.42 11.79 -20.39
C GLU A 168 5.80 11.11 -20.38
N MET A 169 6.46 11.04 -19.21
CA MET A 169 7.74 10.32 -19.08
C MET A 169 7.62 8.84 -19.40
N ALA A 170 6.55 8.18 -18.92
CA ALA A 170 6.25 6.80 -19.27
C ALA A 170 6.06 6.63 -20.79
N ALA A 171 5.30 7.52 -21.43
CA ALA A 171 5.09 7.49 -22.87
C ALA A 171 6.39 7.67 -23.66
N ASN A 172 7.26 8.59 -23.23
CA ASN A 172 8.57 8.79 -23.84
C ASN A 172 9.43 7.53 -23.78
N ALA A 173 9.47 6.86 -22.63
CA ALA A 173 10.23 5.62 -22.47
C ALA A 173 9.69 4.49 -23.37
N MET A 174 8.36 4.33 -23.41
CA MET A 174 7.71 3.31 -24.25
C MET A 174 7.91 3.59 -25.75
N ASN A 175 7.90 4.86 -26.16
CA ASN A 175 8.16 5.25 -27.54
C ASN A 175 9.61 4.97 -27.97
N MET A 176 10.59 5.15 -27.09
CA MET A 176 11.97 4.74 -27.36
C MET A 176 12.09 3.21 -27.54
N ALA A 177 11.25 2.43 -26.84
CA ALA A 177 11.24 0.98 -26.91
C ALA A 177 10.43 0.39 -28.09
N ALA A 178 9.65 1.22 -28.79
CA ALA A 178 8.57 0.85 -29.72
C ALA A 178 8.86 -0.23 -30.78
N TYR A 179 10.13 -0.43 -31.16
CA TYR A 179 10.54 -1.36 -32.21
C TYR A 179 11.41 -2.52 -31.70
N SER A 180 11.53 -2.68 -30.39
CA SER A 180 12.27 -3.79 -29.79
C SER A 180 11.40 -5.03 -29.71
N LYS A 181 11.94 -6.20 -30.08
CA LYS A 181 11.24 -7.50 -29.94
C LYS A 181 11.09 -7.94 -28.49
N ASN A 182 12.02 -7.50 -27.63
CA ASN A 182 12.03 -7.82 -26.20
C ASN A 182 12.07 -6.51 -25.41
N ILE A 183 11.29 -6.44 -24.35
CA ILE A 183 11.22 -5.27 -23.47
C ILE A 183 11.40 -5.77 -22.04
N ILE A 184 12.41 -5.23 -21.36
CA ILE A 184 12.69 -5.50 -19.96
C ILE A 184 12.34 -4.22 -19.20
N ILE A 185 11.39 -4.31 -18.27
CA ILE A 185 11.04 -3.23 -17.35
C ILE A 185 11.62 -3.60 -15.99
N ASP A 186 12.67 -2.91 -15.56
CA ASP A 186 13.33 -3.13 -14.28
C ASP A 186 12.74 -2.20 -13.23
N ILE A 187 12.04 -2.80 -12.26
CA ILE A 187 11.33 -2.15 -11.16
C ILE A 187 11.84 -2.67 -9.81
N ARG A 188 13.02 -3.30 -9.74
CA ARG A 188 13.58 -3.84 -8.50
C ARG A 188 13.74 -2.82 -7.39
N ASP A 189 14.14 -1.61 -7.79
CA ASP A 189 14.34 -0.48 -6.88
C ASP A 189 13.08 0.38 -6.74
N ASN A 190 11.98 0.00 -7.43
CA ASN A 190 10.73 0.75 -7.43
C ASN A 190 9.89 0.45 -6.19
N GLY A 191 9.65 1.46 -5.36
CA GLY A 191 8.81 1.35 -4.17
C GLY A 191 7.30 1.20 -4.42
N GLY A 192 6.87 1.16 -5.68
CA GLY A 192 5.47 1.15 -6.09
C GLY A 192 4.88 2.56 -6.17
N GLY A 193 3.58 2.69 -6.02
CA GLY A 193 2.86 3.96 -6.14
C GLY A 193 1.44 3.76 -6.64
N THR A 194 0.99 4.60 -7.55
CA THR A 194 -0.35 4.47 -8.12
C THR A 194 -0.47 3.28 -9.09
N GLY A 195 -1.56 2.52 -8.97
CA GLY A 195 -1.92 1.48 -9.93
C GLY A 195 -2.21 2.03 -11.34
N MET A 196 -2.52 3.33 -11.46
CA MET A 196 -2.79 3.98 -12.76
C MET A 196 -1.57 3.91 -13.69
N MET A 197 -0.35 4.09 -13.17
CA MET A 197 0.86 3.99 -13.98
C MET A 197 1.09 2.56 -14.49
N GLY A 198 0.91 1.55 -13.62
CA GLY A 198 1.00 0.14 -14.03
C GLY A 198 -0.02 -0.20 -15.11
N ARG A 199 -1.27 0.26 -14.94
CA ARG A 199 -2.35 0.12 -15.94
C ARG A 199 -2.05 0.84 -17.25
N PHE A 200 -1.39 2.01 -17.20
CA PHE A 200 -0.93 2.77 -18.36
C PHE A 200 0.17 2.05 -19.14
N LEU A 201 1.21 1.56 -18.46
CA LEU A 201 2.27 0.77 -19.06
C LEU A 201 1.72 -0.53 -19.67
N ALA A 202 0.83 -1.23 -18.97
CA ALA A 202 0.17 -2.44 -19.48
C ALA A 202 -0.59 -2.16 -20.79
N GLY A 203 -1.17 -0.97 -20.94
CA GLY A 203 -1.86 -0.54 -22.15
C GLY A 203 -1.01 -0.65 -23.41
N TYR A 204 0.31 -0.45 -23.35
CA TYR A 204 1.17 -0.55 -24.54
C TYR A 204 1.28 -1.97 -25.11
N PHE A 205 0.94 -3.01 -24.34
CA PHE A 205 1.16 -4.41 -24.73
C PHE A 205 -0.08 -5.12 -25.27
N PHE A 206 -1.16 -4.38 -25.52
CA PHE A 206 -2.37 -4.90 -26.15
C PHE A 206 -2.73 -4.10 -27.39
N ASN A 207 -3.48 -4.71 -28.30
CA ASN A 207 -4.00 -4.01 -29.48
C ASN A 207 -4.98 -2.91 -29.08
N ALA A 208 -5.08 -1.87 -29.90
CA ALA A 208 -6.15 -0.89 -29.74
C ALA A 208 -7.52 -1.58 -29.96
N GLY A 209 -8.48 -1.36 -29.06
CA GLY A 209 -9.77 -2.07 -29.07
C GLY A 209 -9.73 -3.51 -28.53
N ASP A 210 -8.60 -3.94 -27.95
CA ASP A 210 -8.45 -5.21 -27.24
C ASP A 210 -8.12 -4.95 -25.76
N GLU A 211 -8.92 -4.12 -25.11
CA GLU A 211 -8.74 -3.78 -23.70
C GLU A 211 -8.88 -5.03 -22.82
N ARG A 212 -7.85 -5.31 -22.02
CA ARG A 212 -7.85 -6.46 -21.13
C ARG A 212 -8.34 -6.09 -19.76
N TYR A 213 -9.13 -6.97 -19.18
CA TYR A 213 -9.47 -6.91 -17.77
C TYR A 213 -8.20 -6.89 -16.93
N TYR A 214 -8.07 -5.90 -16.06
CA TYR A 214 -6.85 -5.60 -15.31
C TYR A 214 -7.00 -5.95 -13.83
N LEU A 215 -8.07 -5.47 -13.18
CA LEU A 215 -8.26 -5.63 -11.74
C LEU A 215 -9.74 -5.58 -11.34
N HIS A 216 -10.09 -6.34 -10.30
CA HIS A 216 -11.28 -6.12 -9.48
C HIS A 216 -10.88 -5.46 -8.16
N GLY A 217 -11.26 -4.21 -7.95
CA GLY A 217 -11.17 -3.55 -6.65
C GLY A 217 -12.41 -3.85 -5.82
N TYR A 218 -12.22 -4.55 -4.70
CA TYR A 218 -13.29 -4.91 -3.79
C TYR A 218 -13.48 -3.87 -2.69
N HIS A 219 -14.72 -3.46 -2.48
CA HIS A 219 -15.13 -2.64 -1.36
C HIS A 219 -16.01 -3.45 -0.40
N LYS A 220 -16.12 -2.98 0.84
CA LYS A 220 -17.03 -3.60 1.81
C LYS A 220 -18.48 -3.60 1.30
N ASP A 221 -18.91 -2.45 0.78
CA ASP A 221 -20.13 -2.30 0.02
C ASP A 221 -19.85 -2.68 -1.45
N ARG A 222 -20.36 -3.85 -1.85
CA ARG A 222 -20.11 -4.43 -3.17
C ARG A 222 -20.72 -3.63 -4.32
N THR A 223 -21.65 -2.73 -4.04
CA THR A 223 -22.18 -1.80 -5.04
C THR A 223 -21.13 -0.76 -5.48
N LYS A 224 -20.05 -0.60 -4.70
CA LYS A 224 -18.93 0.29 -5.00
C LYS A 224 -17.71 -0.44 -5.56
N ASP A 225 -17.81 -1.75 -5.81
CA ASP A 225 -16.74 -2.49 -6.45
C ASP A 225 -16.36 -1.83 -7.77
N ILE A 226 -15.06 -1.74 -8.01
CA ILE A 226 -14.53 -1.16 -9.24
C ILE A 226 -13.90 -2.25 -10.08
N GLN A 227 -14.15 -2.19 -11.39
CA GLN A 227 -13.46 -3.01 -12.35
C GLN A 227 -12.62 -2.10 -13.24
N GLU A 228 -11.40 -2.54 -13.49
CA GLU A 228 -10.45 -1.82 -14.32
C GLU A 228 -10.05 -2.66 -15.52
N TRP A 229 -9.86 -1.99 -16.66
CA TRP A 229 -9.34 -2.57 -17.89
C TRP A 229 -8.15 -1.75 -18.36
N THR A 230 -7.20 -2.32 -19.09
CA THR A 230 -6.11 -1.54 -19.71
C THR A 230 -6.66 -0.34 -20.50
N TYR A 231 -5.94 0.77 -20.53
CA TYR A 231 -6.46 1.97 -21.19
C TYR A 231 -6.71 1.74 -22.69
N PRO A 232 -7.85 2.23 -23.23
CA PRO A 232 -8.20 2.07 -24.64
C PRO A 232 -7.25 2.86 -25.56
N PHE A 233 -6.64 3.91 -25.02
CA PHE A 233 -5.66 4.73 -25.70
C PHE A 233 -4.39 4.86 -24.85
N VAL A 234 -3.25 4.79 -25.53
CA VAL A 234 -1.94 5.21 -25.01
C VAL A 234 -1.27 6.08 -26.08
N PRO A 235 -0.56 7.16 -25.71
CA PRO A 235 0.21 7.95 -26.65
C PRO A 235 1.29 7.11 -27.35
N GLY A 236 1.47 7.28 -28.65
CA GLY A 236 2.53 6.61 -29.39
C GLY A 236 2.21 5.18 -29.82
N LYS A 237 3.22 4.30 -29.88
CA LYS A 237 3.10 2.98 -30.53
C LYS A 237 2.89 1.84 -29.54
N ARG A 238 1.79 1.11 -29.73
CA ARG A 238 1.54 -0.19 -29.06
C ARG A 238 2.49 -1.27 -29.59
N MET A 239 2.84 -2.20 -28.72
CA MET A 239 3.83 -3.28 -28.89
C MET A 239 3.24 -4.65 -28.51
N PRO A 240 2.08 -5.05 -29.07
CA PRO A 240 1.40 -6.30 -28.69
C PRO A 240 2.21 -7.57 -28.99
N ASP A 241 3.11 -7.50 -29.99
CA ASP A 241 3.95 -8.64 -30.40
C ASP A 241 5.29 -8.71 -29.65
N SER A 242 5.58 -7.74 -28.79
CA SER A 242 6.84 -7.70 -28.04
C SER A 242 6.77 -8.61 -26.82
N LYS A 243 7.87 -9.31 -26.53
CA LYS A 243 8.00 -10.08 -25.29
C LYS A 243 8.36 -9.16 -24.15
N VAL A 244 7.55 -9.16 -23.10
CA VAL A 244 7.76 -8.32 -21.91
C VAL A 244 8.29 -9.16 -20.76
N TYR A 245 9.30 -8.62 -20.09
CA TYR A 245 9.89 -9.18 -18.87
C TYR A 245 9.91 -8.08 -17.82
N THR A 246 9.53 -8.41 -16.59
CA THR A 246 9.70 -7.52 -15.44
C THR A 246 10.78 -8.07 -14.54
N ARG A 247 11.59 -7.18 -13.97
CA ARG A 247 12.61 -7.55 -13.00
C ARG A 247 12.43 -6.77 -11.72
#